data_AF-M2RPA8-F1
#
_entry.id   AF-M2RPA8-F1
#
_cell.length_a   1.000
_cell.length_b   1.000
_cell.length_c   1.000
_cell.angle_alpha   90.00
_cell.angle_beta   90.00
_cell.angle_gamma   90.00
#
_symmetry.space_group_name_H-M   'P 1'
#
loop_
_entity.id
_entity.type
_entity.pdbx_description
1 polymer ?
#
loop_
_entity_poly.entity_id
_entity_poly.type
_entity_poly.pdbx_seq_one_letter_code
_entity_poly.pdbx_strand_id
1 'polypeptide(L)'
;MKLQFVFAVLIATLASAGAIVSPRPSPENVTHVNVTLADVASIDLGSSSIAHALAEPTKFEKSAEIGRTLDAAMKSKDSIARWFFKDFPNFQETCQSPFDGDGREDLARWGFDDSEKLRKEVEKECDFDAYHGIKPAFDELGLDTKAEKDGGSNKCFKINHRDGPAIKRLPDGSLPLEANQYYDVCGREYRASATGATYEFAVNPNGLVVLMNIMSLSFCAEKFTWFRKPLPEELPHIGTPSDIAWAVWNRAGASNIADVKYLLVTQIMNPTSRDMIRTALGTLQPPQSETQVWPGSDFTMDTVGGRAILGSPIGRWVGYFLLQHKKQLGGNRFISKVRAFRPSTASLPYLVFYVDPTPAGPGSAAEVVPSELAELEGTLERIGESDGTKSSHVAKRSVDGKHLVRKHIFYTVTWTTKSEEDVMNFGF
;
A
#
# COMPACT_ATOMS: atom_id res chain seq x y z
N MET A 1 -32.24 14.94 -28.89
CA MET A 1 -31.52 16.22 -28.79
C MET A 1 -30.19 15.97 -28.11
N LYS A 2 -29.09 16.17 -28.84
CA LYS A 2 -27.72 16.02 -28.33
C LYS A 2 -27.35 17.27 -27.54
N LEU A 3 -26.85 17.13 -26.32
CA LEU A 3 -26.27 18.25 -25.57
C LEU A 3 -24.79 17.95 -25.35
N GLN A 4 -23.95 18.67 -26.09
CA GLN A 4 -22.50 18.66 -25.95
C GLN A 4 -22.11 19.60 -24.80
N PHE A 5 -21.31 19.11 -23.84
CA PHE A 5 -20.63 19.96 -22.86
C PHE A 5 -19.23 20.28 -23.37
N VAL A 6 -18.97 21.57 -23.57
CA VAL A 6 -17.65 22.13 -23.89
C VAL A 6 -16.99 22.56 -22.59
N PHE A 7 -15.80 22.03 -22.28
CA PHE A 7 -14.93 22.55 -21.23
C PHE A 7 -14.00 23.62 -21.82
N ALA A 8 -14.06 24.84 -21.27
CA ALA A 8 -13.12 25.91 -21.58
C ALA A 8 -11.86 25.78 -20.70
N VAL A 9 -10.70 25.74 -21.34
CA VAL A 9 -9.37 25.78 -20.71
C VAL A 9 -8.90 27.23 -20.66
N LEU A 10 -8.59 27.75 -19.48
CA LEU A 10 -7.94 29.06 -19.33
C LEU A 10 -6.42 28.86 -19.26
N ILE A 11 -5.71 29.33 -20.29
CA ILE A 11 -4.25 29.41 -20.33
C ILE A 11 -3.85 30.83 -19.95
N ALA A 12 -3.05 31.01 -18.90
CA ALA A 12 -2.40 32.26 -18.58
C ALA A 12 -0.91 32.19 -18.95
N THR A 13 -0.54 32.87 -20.02
CA THR A 13 0.86 33.13 -20.42
C THR A 13 1.34 34.42 -19.76
N LEU A 14 2.45 34.36 -19.02
CA LEU A 14 3.20 35.54 -18.55
C LEU A 14 4.44 35.73 -19.42
N ALA A 15 4.46 36.81 -20.18
CA ALA A 15 5.61 37.28 -20.95
C ALA A 15 6.48 38.21 -20.10
N SER A 16 7.80 38.08 -20.28
CA SER A 16 8.87 38.82 -19.60
C SER A 16 9.35 40.02 -20.42
N ALA A 17 9.78 41.10 -19.75
CA ALA A 17 10.86 42.06 -20.14
C ALA A 17 10.80 43.25 -19.16
N GLY A 18 11.86 43.91 -18.67
CA GLY A 18 13.33 43.82 -18.68
C GLY A 18 13.79 44.45 -17.33
N ALA A 19 15.01 44.89 -17.03
CA ALA A 19 16.37 44.82 -17.55
C ALA A 19 17.23 45.68 -16.58
N ILE A 20 18.31 45.09 -16.03
CA ILE A 20 19.63 45.71 -15.73
C ILE A 20 19.75 46.79 -14.62
N VAL A 21 20.62 46.56 -13.62
CA VAL A 21 21.93 47.24 -13.37
C VAL A 21 22.49 46.82 -12.00
N SER A 22 23.73 46.35 -12.01
CA SER A 22 24.59 46.02 -10.86
C SER A 22 25.30 47.29 -10.31
N PRO A 23 25.87 47.28 -9.09
CA PRO A 23 27.32 47.08 -9.05
C PRO A 23 27.85 46.34 -7.80
N ARG A 24 29.02 45.72 -8.02
CA ARG A 24 29.96 45.20 -7.01
C ARG A 24 30.85 46.34 -6.48
N PRO A 25 31.52 46.15 -5.31
CA PRO A 25 32.98 46.04 -5.36
C PRO A 25 33.58 44.96 -4.41
N SER A 26 34.85 44.65 -4.65
CA SER A 26 35.77 43.71 -3.95
C SER A 26 36.88 44.49 -3.19
N PRO A 27 37.98 43.87 -2.70
CA PRO A 27 38.20 42.88 -1.62
C PRO A 27 39.19 43.44 -0.53
N GLU A 28 39.86 42.58 0.27
CA GLU A 28 40.89 42.82 1.33
C GLU A 28 40.33 42.77 2.77
N ASN A 29 40.93 42.16 3.82
CA ASN A 29 42.32 41.80 4.12
C ASN A 29 42.41 40.60 5.08
N VAL A 30 43.53 39.86 4.99
CA VAL A 30 44.00 38.83 5.93
C VAL A 30 44.89 39.51 6.99
N THR A 31 44.69 39.20 8.27
CA THR A 31 45.74 39.36 9.29
C THR A 31 45.73 38.23 10.32
N HIS A 32 46.94 37.74 10.56
CA HIS A 32 47.39 36.70 11.47
C HIS A 32 46.97 36.91 12.94
N VAL A 33 46.77 35.82 13.68
CA VAL A 33 47.07 35.76 15.12
C VAL A 33 47.90 34.50 15.40
N ASN A 34 49.02 34.73 16.06
CA ASN A 34 50.03 33.78 16.47
C ASN A 34 49.52 32.77 17.49
N VAL A 35 49.90 31.51 17.29
CA VAL A 35 49.89 30.45 18.31
C VAL A 35 51.13 30.63 19.19
N THR A 36 50.95 30.65 20.51
CA THR A 36 52.03 30.38 21.47
C THR A 36 51.66 29.22 22.37
N LEU A 37 52.62 28.32 22.51
CA LEU A 37 52.64 27.11 23.33
C LEU A 37 52.14 27.36 24.76
N ALA A 38 50.99 26.79 25.06
CA ALA A 38 50.73 26.11 26.32
C ALA A 38 50.15 24.73 25.97
N ASP A 39 51.08 23.80 25.75
CA ASP A 39 51.01 22.40 26.16
C ASP A 39 49.74 21.59 25.85
N VAL A 40 49.83 20.91 24.72
CA VAL A 40 49.67 19.45 24.57
C VAL A 40 49.21 18.69 25.84
N ALA A 41 48.08 17.99 25.67
CA ALA A 41 47.62 16.83 26.44
C ALA A 41 47.06 17.09 27.86
N SER A 42 45.76 17.35 27.92
CA SER A 42 44.89 16.67 28.89
C SER A 42 43.47 16.57 28.32
N ILE A 43 42.91 15.37 28.44
CA ILE A 43 41.62 14.91 27.92
C ILE A 43 40.50 15.76 28.52
N ASP A 44 39.65 16.36 27.67
CA ASP A 44 38.40 16.99 28.11
C ASP A 44 37.19 16.21 27.58
N LEU A 45 36.52 15.55 28.53
CA LEU A 45 35.19 14.97 28.41
C LEU A 45 34.19 16.11 28.55
N GLY A 46 33.60 16.61 27.45
CA GLY A 46 32.44 17.50 27.60
C GLY A 46 32.04 18.31 26.39
N SER A 47 30.84 18.00 25.88
CA SER A 47 29.99 18.89 25.08
C SER A 47 30.36 19.14 23.62
N SER A 48 30.39 18.08 22.80
CA SER A 48 29.86 18.25 21.44
C SER A 48 28.33 18.26 21.55
N SER A 49 27.75 19.44 21.35
CA SER A 49 26.33 19.70 21.18
C SER A 49 25.69 18.66 20.24
N ILE A 50 25.01 17.66 20.81
CA ILE A 50 24.08 16.79 20.09
C ILE A 50 22.81 17.61 19.86
N ALA A 51 22.86 18.48 18.87
CA ALA A 51 21.66 19.06 18.26
C ALA A 51 21.42 18.35 16.93
N HIS A 52 21.29 17.02 16.96
CA HIS A 52 20.51 16.34 15.92
C HIS A 52 19.05 16.69 16.17
N ALA A 53 18.59 17.78 15.56
CA ALA A 53 17.16 18.01 15.40
C ALA A 53 16.59 16.76 14.70
N LEU A 54 15.68 16.06 15.37
CA LEU A 54 14.91 14.95 14.80
C LEU A 54 14.02 15.55 13.71
N ALA A 55 14.52 15.60 12.47
CA ALA A 55 13.72 16.02 11.34
C ALA A 55 12.57 15.01 11.16
N GLU A 56 11.36 15.54 10.98
CA GLU A 56 10.19 14.72 10.67
C GLU A 56 10.45 13.86 9.42
N PRO A 57 10.15 12.55 9.45
CA PRO A 57 10.40 11.68 8.31
C PRO A 57 9.67 12.18 7.05
N THR A 58 10.37 12.18 5.93
CA THR A 58 9.81 12.55 4.63
C THR A 58 8.70 11.59 4.20
N LYS A 59 7.83 12.01 3.28
CA LYS A 59 6.80 11.12 2.69
C LYS A 59 7.40 9.86 2.06
N PHE A 60 8.60 9.97 1.49
CA PHE A 60 9.33 8.86 0.88
C PHE A 60 9.79 7.87 1.95
N GLU A 61 10.40 8.33 3.04
CA GLU A 61 10.83 7.48 4.16
C GLU A 61 9.63 6.82 4.86
N LYS A 62 8.54 7.56 5.10
CA LYS A 62 7.30 6.99 5.64
C LYS A 62 6.75 5.88 4.74
N SER A 63 6.83 6.05 3.43
CA SER A 63 6.36 5.02 2.48
C SER A 63 7.32 3.84 2.39
N ALA A 64 8.63 4.07 2.45
CA ALA A 64 9.62 3.01 2.51
C ALA A 64 9.44 2.15 3.76
N GLU A 65 9.12 2.75 4.90
CA GLU A 65 8.85 2.03 6.14
C GLU A 65 7.57 1.20 6.04
N ILE A 66 6.49 1.75 5.46
CA ILE A 66 5.27 0.97 5.22
C ILE A 66 5.51 -0.18 4.25
N GLY A 67 6.31 0.04 3.19
CA GLY A 67 6.71 -1.02 2.28
C GLY A 67 7.56 -2.10 2.94
N ARG A 68 8.47 -1.72 3.85
CA ARG A 68 9.24 -2.67 4.67
C ARG A 68 8.32 -3.56 5.48
N THR A 69 7.34 -2.96 6.15
CA THR A 69 6.34 -3.68 6.96
C THR A 69 5.51 -4.63 6.11
N LEU A 70 5.03 -4.19 4.94
CA LEU A 70 4.27 -5.04 4.03
C LEU A 70 5.10 -6.21 3.47
N ASP A 71 6.34 -5.96 3.06
CA ASP A 71 7.25 -7.01 2.58
C ASP A 71 7.51 -8.08 3.66
N ALA A 72 7.78 -7.63 4.88
CA ALA A 72 7.95 -8.51 6.04
C ALA A 72 6.70 -9.34 6.33
N ALA A 73 5.52 -8.71 6.36
CA ALA A 73 4.26 -9.37 6.63
C ALA A 73 3.89 -10.39 5.53
N MET A 74 4.13 -10.07 4.26
CA MET A 74 3.91 -10.99 3.13
C MET A 74 4.77 -12.26 3.24
N LYS A 75 6.02 -12.13 3.69
CA LYS A 75 6.94 -13.27 3.87
C LYS A 75 6.72 -14.07 5.15
N SER A 76 6.04 -13.49 6.14
CA SER A 76 5.79 -14.10 7.45
C SER A 76 4.52 -14.95 7.47
N LYS A 77 4.45 -15.95 8.37
CA LYS A 77 3.19 -16.67 8.65
C LYS A 77 2.12 -15.69 9.14
N ASP A 78 0.85 -15.99 8.91
CA ASP A 78 -0.28 -15.14 9.32
C ASP A 78 -0.25 -14.77 10.82
N SER A 79 0.05 -15.75 11.69
CA SER A 79 0.18 -15.58 13.15
C SER A 79 1.30 -14.61 13.58
N ILE A 80 2.31 -14.40 12.74
CA ILE A 80 3.39 -13.44 12.94
C ILE A 80 3.03 -12.12 12.25
N ALA A 81 2.52 -12.20 11.02
CA ALA A 81 2.19 -11.06 10.19
C ALA A 81 1.24 -10.09 10.90
N ARG A 82 0.27 -10.61 11.67
CA ARG A 82 -0.65 -9.82 12.47
C ARG A 82 0.02 -8.85 13.46
N TRP A 83 1.20 -9.18 13.96
CA TRP A 83 1.91 -8.33 14.94
C TRP A 83 2.43 -7.02 14.33
N PHE A 84 2.69 -7.01 13.03
CA PHE A 84 3.02 -5.77 12.31
C PHE A 84 1.84 -4.79 12.27
N PHE A 85 0.62 -5.26 12.54
CA PHE A 85 -0.62 -4.49 12.51
C PHE A 85 -1.36 -4.55 13.86
N LYS A 86 -0.65 -4.82 14.97
CA LYS A 86 -1.26 -5.01 16.31
C LYS A 86 -2.13 -3.83 16.79
N ASP A 87 -1.86 -2.64 16.29
CA ASP A 87 -2.59 -1.41 16.63
C ASP A 87 -3.89 -1.26 15.81
N PHE A 88 -4.13 -2.16 14.86
CA PHE A 88 -5.34 -2.22 14.04
C PHE A 88 -6.25 -3.35 14.54
N PRO A 89 -7.46 -3.04 15.06
CA PRO A 89 -8.37 -4.04 15.62
C PRO A 89 -8.69 -5.21 14.68
N ASN A 90 -8.81 -4.93 13.37
CA ASN A 90 -9.16 -5.94 12.36
C ASN A 90 -8.06 -6.98 12.13
N PHE A 91 -6.84 -6.74 12.65
CA PHE A 91 -5.69 -7.64 12.54
C PHE A 91 -5.33 -8.31 13.86
N GLN A 92 -6.18 -8.26 14.90
CA GLN A 92 -5.83 -8.82 16.21
C GLN A 92 -5.55 -10.33 16.17
N GLU A 93 -6.37 -11.09 15.45
CA GLU A 93 -6.29 -12.55 15.40
C GLU A 93 -5.61 -13.06 14.13
N THR A 94 -5.82 -12.39 13.00
CA THR A 94 -5.37 -12.86 11.68
C THR A 94 -5.18 -11.68 10.71
N CYS A 95 -4.34 -11.87 9.70
CA CYS A 95 -4.31 -10.98 8.54
C CYS A 95 -5.24 -11.41 7.42
N GLN A 96 -5.91 -12.57 7.52
CA GLN A 96 -6.80 -13.03 6.47
C GLN A 96 -7.99 -12.09 6.28
N SER A 97 -8.30 -11.76 5.03
CA SER A 97 -9.53 -11.01 4.72
C SER A 97 -10.74 -11.89 5.04
N PRO A 98 -11.81 -11.34 5.65
CA PRO A 98 -13.07 -12.05 5.79
C PRO A 98 -13.80 -12.21 4.45
N PHE A 99 -13.39 -11.49 3.41
CA PHE A 99 -13.96 -11.58 2.06
C PHE A 99 -13.15 -12.56 1.22
N ASP A 100 -13.80 -13.62 0.75
CA ASP A 100 -13.17 -14.66 -0.07
C ASP A 100 -14.09 -15.08 -1.21
N GLY A 101 -13.49 -15.65 -2.27
CA GLY A 101 -14.18 -16.07 -3.47
C GLY A 101 -14.53 -14.91 -4.40
N ASP A 102 -15.65 -15.03 -5.10
CA ASP A 102 -16.00 -14.14 -6.20
C ASP A 102 -16.62 -12.80 -5.73
N GLY A 103 -16.90 -12.63 -4.44
CA GLY A 103 -17.39 -11.37 -3.86
C GLY A 103 -18.71 -10.83 -4.42
N ARG A 104 -19.47 -11.56 -5.24
CA ARG A 104 -20.74 -11.05 -5.81
C ARG A 104 -21.77 -10.74 -4.73
N GLU A 105 -21.95 -11.68 -3.81
CA GLU A 105 -22.91 -11.53 -2.71
C GLU A 105 -22.49 -10.43 -1.74
N ASP A 106 -21.20 -10.37 -1.39
CA ASP A 106 -20.67 -9.35 -0.49
C ASP A 106 -20.79 -7.95 -1.10
N LEU A 107 -20.38 -7.75 -2.35
CA LEU A 107 -20.51 -6.47 -3.03
C LEU A 107 -21.97 -6.04 -3.14
N ALA A 108 -22.86 -6.94 -3.55
CA ALA A 108 -24.29 -6.68 -3.62
C ALA A 108 -24.87 -6.26 -2.27
N ARG A 109 -24.52 -6.99 -1.20
CA ARG A 109 -24.93 -6.72 0.18
C ARG A 109 -24.46 -5.34 0.64
N TRP A 110 -23.23 -4.96 0.30
CA TRP A 110 -22.64 -3.69 0.65
C TRP A 110 -22.95 -2.55 -0.34
N GLY A 111 -24.01 -2.68 -1.15
CA GLY A 111 -24.52 -1.57 -1.96
C GLY A 111 -23.72 -1.24 -3.22
N PHE A 112 -22.78 -2.10 -3.63
CA PHE A 112 -22.05 -1.95 -4.88
C PHE A 112 -22.89 -2.39 -6.10
N ASP A 113 -22.77 -1.65 -7.20
CA ASP A 113 -23.13 -2.09 -8.54
C ASP A 113 -21.91 -2.68 -9.23
N ASP A 114 -22.07 -3.89 -9.73
CA ASP A 114 -21.10 -4.73 -10.42
C ASP A 114 -21.82 -5.44 -11.59
N SER A 115 -22.69 -4.68 -12.25
CA SER A 115 -23.50 -5.20 -13.34
C SER A 115 -22.71 -5.37 -14.63
N GLU A 116 -23.23 -6.25 -15.49
CA GLU A 116 -22.73 -6.42 -16.86
C GLU A 116 -22.74 -5.11 -17.67
N LYS A 117 -23.64 -4.19 -17.33
CA LYS A 117 -23.69 -2.86 -17.93
C LYS A 117 -22.41 -2.09 -17.66
N LEU A 118 -21.97 -2.02 -16.39
CA LEU A 118 -20.71 -1.35 -16.02
C LEU A 118 -19.51 -2.03 -16.69
N ARG A 119 -19.51 -3.37 -16.75
CA ARG A 119 -18.46 -4.13 -17.42
C ARG A 119 -18.25 -3.72 -18.88
N LYS A 120 -19.35 -3.53 -19.61
CA LYS A 120 -19.33 -3.09 -21.01
C LYS A 120 -18.80 -1.68 -21.22
N GLU A 121 -18.84 -0.81 -20.20
CA GLU A 121 -18.31 0.55 -20.30
C GLU A 121 -16.79 0.58 -20.43
N VAL A 122 -16.09 -0.37 -19.79
CA VAL A 122 -14.62 -0.43 -19.70
C VAL A 122 -14.00 -1.50 -20.61
N GLU A 123 -14.81 -2.25 -21.34
CA GLU A 123 -14.36 -3.39 -22.14
C GLU A 123 -13.32 -3.02 -23.22
N LYS A 124 -13.33 -1.77 -23.72
CA LYS A 124 -12.33 -1.29 -24.68
C LYS A 124 -10.95 -1.07 -24.05
N GLU A 125 -10.89 -0.78 -22.76
CA GLU A 125 -9.63 -0.54 -22.04
C GLU A 125 -8.87 -1.84 -21.79
N CYS A 126 -9.55 -2.99 -21.92
CA CYS A 126 -8.95 -4.31 -21.81
C CYS A 126 -8.05 -4.73 -22.97
N ASP A 127 -7.95 -3.93 -24.02
CA ASP A 127 -6.93 -4.12 -25.05
C ASP A 127 -5.67 -3.31 -24.69
N PHE A 128 -4.66 -4.02 -24.17
CA PHE A 128 -3.43 -3.41 -23.68
C PHE A 128 -2.46 -2.95 -24.77
N ASP A 129 -2.67 -3.36 -26.02
CA ASP A 129 -1.94 -2.80 -27.16
C ASP A 129 -2.66 -1.56 -27.67
N ALA A 130 -3.94 -1.69 -28.03
CA ALA A 130 -4.70 -0.62 -28.66
C ALA A 130 -4.94 0.58 -27.74
N TYR A 131 -5.19 0.36 -26.44
CA TYR A 131 -5.51 1.44 -25.50
C TYR A 131 -4.29 1.91 -24.69
N HIS A 132 -3.45 0.99 -24.24
CA HIS A 132 -2.33 1.32 -23.35
C HIS A 132 -0.97 1.38 -24.07
N GLY A 133 -0.81 0.81 -25.26
CA GLY A 133 0.46 0.79 -26.00
C GLY A 133 1.60 0.04 -25.29
N ILE A 134 1.26 -1.02 -24.54
CA ILE A 134 2.22 -1.79 -23.72
C ILE A 134 2.44 -3.22 -24.22
N LYS A 135 2.22 -3.47 -25.52
CA LYS A 135 2.52 -4.77 -26.15
C LYS A 135 3.93 -5.30 -25.84
N PRO A 136 5.01 -4.50 -25.88
CA PRO A 136 6.35 -5.00 -25.54
C PRO A 136 6.44 -5.60 -24.13
N ALA A 137 5.69 -5.06 -23.17
CA ALA A 137 5.62 -5.60 -21.82
C ALA A 137 4.89 -6.95 -21.80
N PHE A 138 3.72 -7.02 -22.44
CA PHE A 138 2.94 -8.25 -22.51
C PHE A 138 3.68 -9.37 -23.25
N ASP A 139 4.40 -9.04 -24.33
CA ASP A 139 5.23 -9.99 -25.07
C ASP A 139 6.32 -10.60 -24.17
N GLU A 140 7.02 -9.80 -23.35
CA GLU A 140 8.04 -10.29 -22.41
C GLU A 140 7.43 -11.12 -21.27
N LEU A 141 6.25 -10.73 -20.79
CA LEU A 141 5.53 -11.44 -19.73
C LEU A 141 4.82 -12.71 -20.23
N GLY A 142 4.79 -12.96 -21.55
CA GLY A 142 4.11 -14.10 -22.15
C GLY A 142 2.59 -14.03 -22.03
N LEU A 143 2.01 -12.82 -22.07
CA LEU A 143 0.58 -12.58 -21.91
C LEU A 143 -0.04 -12.01 -23.20
N ASP A 144 -1.29 -12.36 -23.46
CA ASP A 144 -2.07 -11.77 -24.54
C ASP A 144 -2.56 -10.36 -24.19
N THR A 145 -2.45 -9.42 -25.13
CA THR A 145 -2.90 -8.03 -24.97
C THR A 145 -4.39 -7.84 -25.24
N LYS A 146 -5.06 -8.75 -25.95
CA LYS A 146 -6.43 -8.55 -26.43
C LYS A 146 -7.49 -8.69 -25.34
N ALA A 147 -8.60 -7.98 -25.51
CA ALA A 147 -9.79 -8.12 -24.66
C ALA A 147 -10.57 -9.41 -24.97
N GLU A 148 -11.30 -9.94 -23.98
CA GLU A 148 -12.14 -11.15 -24.09
C GLU A 148 -13.12 -11.10 -25.27
N LYS A 149 -13.77 -9.96 -25.48
CA LYS A 149 -14.71 -9.75 -26.59
C LYS A 149 -14.09 -9.90 -27.99
N ASP A 150 -12.78 -9.69 -28.08
CA ASP A 150 -12.01 -9.75 -29.33
C ASP A 150 -11.24 -11.08 -29.43
N GLY A 151 -11.64 -12.07 -28.63
CA GLY A 151 -11.05 -13.41 -28.57
C GLY A 151 -9.79 -13.51 -27.71
N GLY A 152 -9.49 -12.48 -26.92
CA GLY A 152 -8.34 -12.44 -26.03
C GLY A 152 -8.59 -12.96 -24.62
N SER A 153 -7.59 -12.84 -23.75
CA SER A 153 -7.67 -13.33 -22.36
C SER A 153 -8.04 -12.26 -21.32
N ASN A 154 -7.99 -10.96 -21.66
CA ASN A 154 -8.18 -9.90 -20.67
C ASN A 154 -9.67 -9.60 -20.43
N LYS A 155 -10.08 -9.67 -19.16
CA LYS A 155 -11.45 -9.39 -18.70
C LYS A 155 -11.48 -8.14 -17.84
N CYS A 156 -12.28 -7.16 -18.21
CA CYS A 156 -12.41 -5.92 -17.46
C CYS A 156 -13.57 -6.02 -16.48
N PHE A 157 -13.45 -5.30 -15.38
CA PHE A 157 -14.45 -5.19 -14.33
C PHE A 157 -14.54 -3.72 -13.92
N LYS A 158 -15.76 -3.23 -13.80
CA LYS A 158 -16.04 -1.91 -13.23
C LYS A 158 -17.06 -2.07 -12.12
N ILE A 159 -16.69 -1.61 -10.94
CA ILE A 159 -17.46 -1.77 -9.71
C ILE A 159 -17.64 -0.38 -9.11
N ASN A 160 -18.89 0.01 -8.89
CA ASN A 160 -19.24 1.32 -8.33
C ASN A 160 -19.94 1.15 -6.99
N HIS A 161 -19.58 1.93 -5.98
CA HIS A 161 -20.34 1.98 -4.73
C HIS A 161 -21.51 2.98 -4.83
N ARG A 162 -22.47 2.64 -5.68
CA ARG A 162 -23.75 3.31 -5.92
C ARG A 162 -24.63 2.41 -6.78
N ASP A 163 -25.93 2.70 -6.83
CA ASP A 163 -26.91 2.05 -7.70
C ASP A 163 -27.08 0.52 -7.50
N GLY A 164 -26.41 -0.04 -6.49
CA GLY A 164 -26.41 -1.47 -6.19
C GLY A 164 -27.80 -2.04 -5.83
N PRO A 165 -27.89 -3.38 -5.77
CA PRO A 165 -29.15 -4.07 -5.49
C PRO A 165 -29.65 -3.84 -4.04
N ALA A 166 -28.75 -3.66 -3.07
CA ALA A 166 -29.14 -3.41 -1.67
C ALA A 166 -29.66 -1.99 -1.41
N ILE A 167 -29.55 -1.06 -2.36
CA ILE A 167 -29.99 0.32 -2.17
C ILE A 167 -31.52 0.36 -2.00
N LYS A 168 -31.98 1.00 -0.91
CA LYS A 168 -33.40 1.25 -0.63
C LYS A 168 -34.03 2.02 -1.79
N ARG A 169 -35.03 1.41 -2.42
CA ARG A 169 -35.79 2.00 -3.53
C ARG A 169 -36.86 2.96 -3.02
N LEU A 170 -37.25 3.92 -3.86
CA LEU A 170 -38.40 4.77 -3.63
C LEU A 170 -39.71 3.96 -3.70
N PRO A 171 -40.87 4.49 -3.23
CA PRO A 171 -42.14 3.77 -3.25
C PRO A 171 -42.61 3.30 -4.64
N ASP A 172 -42.13 3.95 -5.71
CA ASP A 172 -42.40 3.59 -7.11
C ASP A 172 -41.43 2.53 -7.66
N GLY A 173 -40.50 2.05 -6.83
CA GLY A 173 -39.46 1.08 -7.20
C GLY A 173 -38.22 1.69 -7.85
N SER A 174 -38.17 3.00 -8.08
CA SER A 174 -37.01 3.64 -8.69
C SER A 174 -35.84 3.78 -7.69
N LEU A 175 -34.63 3.94 -8.23
CA LEU A 175 -33.48 4.35 -7.43
C LEU A 175 -33.68 5.80 -6.96
N PRO A 176 -33.33 6.13 -5.70
CA PRO A 176 -33.22 7.53 -5.30
C PRO A 176 -32.02 8.17 -6.00
N LEU A 177 -32.00 9.51 -6.04
CA LEU A 177 -30.85 10.29 -6.53
C LEU A 177 -29.57 9.82 -5.86
N GLU A 178 -28.45 9.84 -6.59
CA GLU A 178 -27.16 9.33 -6.12
C GLU A 178 -26.92 9.78 -4.69
N ALA A 179 -26.91 11.07 -4.38
CA ALA A 179 -26.68 11.60 -3.02
C ALA A 179 -27.54 11.01 -1.87
N ASN A 180 -28.68 10.39 -2.16
CA ASN A 180 -29.66 9.90 -1.19
C ASN A 180 -29.83 8.37 -1.21
N GLN A 181 -28.82 7.62 -1.65
CA GLN A 181 -28.84 6.16 -1.63
C GLN A 181 -28.35 5.58 -0.30
N TYR A 182 -29.21 4.80 0.35
CA TYR A 182 -28.98 4.14 1.64
C TYR A 182 -29.26 2.63 1.54
N TYR A 183 -28.67 1.83 2.41
CA TYR A 183 -28.86 0.38 2.49
C TYR A 183 -28.62 -0.11 3.93
N ASP A 184 -29.17 -1.27 4.32
CA ASP A 184 -29.01 -1.81 5.67
C ASP A 184 -28.10 -3.05 5.67
N VAL A 185 -27.08 -3.04 6.52
CA VAL A 185 -26.20 -4.19 6.77
C VAL A 185 -25.89 -4.28 8.25
N CYS A 186 -25.87 -5.49 8.82
CA CYS A 186 -25.52 -5.71 10.22
C CYS A 186 -26.35 -4.89 11.24
N GLY A 187 -27.63 -4.65 10.93
CA GLY A 187 -28.53 -3.89 11.81
C GLY A 187 -28.27 -2.37 11.82
N ARG A 188 -27.43 -1.86 10.92
CA ARG A 188 -27.14 -0.43 10.75
C ARG A 188 -27.48 0.01 9.33
N GLU A 189 -28.01 1.23 9.22
CA GLU A 189 -28.17 1.90 7.93
C GLU A 189 -26.83 2.53 7.52
N TYR A 190 -26.39 2.18 6.33
CA TYR A 190 -25.25 2.75 5.63
C TYR A 190 -25.75 3.63 4.50
N ARG A 191 -24.94 4.62 4.15
CA ARG A 191 -25.17 5.50 3.01
C ARG A 191 -24.26 5.02 1.88
N ALA A 192 -24.79 4.52 0.76
CA ALA A 192 -23.96 4.10 -0.38
C ALA A 192 -23.44 5.28 -1.18
N SER A 193 -24.34 6.23 -1.40
CA SER A 193 -24.07 7.52 -2.02
C SER A 193 -22.97 8.34 -1.37
N ALA A 194 -22.62 7.94 -0.17
CA ALA A 194 -21.59 8.51 0.64
C ALA A 194 -20.21 8.43 0.04
N THR A 195 -19.93 7.41 -0.76
CA THR A 195 -18.56 7.16 -1.15
C THR A 195 -18.38 7.19 -2.64
N GLY A 196 -19.40 6.97 -3.49
CA GLY A 196 -19.28 7.11 -4.96
C GLY A 196 -18.05 6.44 -5.57
N ALA A 197 -17.51 5.42 -4.89
CA ALA A 197 -16.22 4.86 -5.21
C ALA A 197 -16.32 4.11 -6.53
N THR A 198 -15.25 4.16 -7.31
CA THR A 198 -15.18 3.52 -8.62
C THR A 198 -13.90 2.72 -8.66
N TYR A 199 -14.02 1.46 -9.05
CA TYR A 199 -12.89 0.53 -9.20
C TYR A 199 -12.96 -0.06 -10.59
N GLU A 200 -11.89 0.12 -11.36
CA GLU A 200 -11.74 -0.46 -12.68
C GLU A 200 -10.49 -1.33 -12.69
N PHE A 201 -10.71 -2.62 -12.93
CA PHE A 201 -9.68 -3.64 -12.99
C PHE A 201 -9.75 -4.36 -14.33
N ALA A 202 -8.61 -4.86 -14.78
CA ALA A 202 -8.54 -5.86 -15.82
C ALA A 202 -7.81 -7.10 -15.27
N VAL A 203 -8.24 -8.28 -15.69
CA VAL A 203 -7.67 -9.54 -15.23
C VAL A 203 -7.36 -10.42 -16.42
N ASN A 204 -6.13 -10.92 -16.49
CA ASN A 204 -5.74 -11.99 -17.37
C ASN A 204 -5.65 -13.28 -16.53
N PRO A 205 -6.46 -14.32 -16.80
CA PRO A 205 -6.47 -15.55 -16.02
C PRO A 205 -5.14 -16.31 -16.06
N ASN A 206 -4.19 -15.94 -16.93
CA ASN A 206 -2.85 -16.51 -16.98
C ASN A 206 -1.88 -15.92 -15.93
N GLY A 207 -2.38 -15.10 -15.00
CA GLY A 207 -1.65 -14.66 -13.81
C GLY A 207 -1.45 -13.16 -13.67
N LEU A 208 -2.26 -12.31 -14.29
CA LEU A 208 -2.14 -10.85 -14.20
C LEU A 208 -3.42 -10.22 -13.66
N VAL A 209 -3.29 -9.39 -12.63
CA VAL A 209 -4.34 -8.44 -12.20
C VAL A 209 -3.84 -7.03 -12.44
N VAL A 210 -4.66 -6.21 -13.10
CA VAL A 210 -4.33 -4.86 -13.53
C VAL A 210 -5.26 -3.89 -12.84
N LEU A 211 -4.67 -2.93 -12.14
CA LEU A 211 -5.36 -1.78 -11.63
C LEU A 211 -5.33 -0.62 -12.62
N MET A 212 -6.51 -0.26 -13.15
CA MET A 212 -6.64 0.76 -14.18
C MET A 212 -7.03 2.11 -13.59
N ASN A 213 -8.15 2.16 -12.87
CA ASN A 213 -8.69 3.39 -12.31
C ASN A 213 -9.29 3.11 -10.93
N ILE A 214 -8.97 3.96 -9.96
CA ILE A 214 -9.60 3.94 -8.63
C ILE A 214 -9.94 5.35 -8.20
N MET A 215 -11.17 5.52 -7.74
CA MET A 215 -11.50 6.51 -6.75
C MET A 215 -12.00 5.81 -5.49
N SER A 216 -11.21 5.83 -4.41
CA SER A 216 -11.45 5.01 -3.23
C SER A 216 -12.59 5.56 -2.38
N LEU A 217 -13.19 4.68 -1.56
CA LEU A 217 -14.29 5.02 -0.65
C LEU A 217 -14.01 6.29 0.16
N SER A 218 -12.87 6.31 0.86
CA SER A 218 -12.53 7.42 1.75
C SER A 218 -12.22 8.72 1.01
N PHE A 219 -11.56 8.62 -0.15
CA PHE A 219 -11.21 9.78 -0.95
C PHE A 219 -12.46 10.46 -1.49
N CYS A 220 -13.37 9.69 -2.07
CA CYS A 220 -14.59 10.25 -2.61
C CYS A 220 -15.54 10.75 -1.51
N ALA A 221 -15.63 10.02 -0.39
CA ALA A 221 -16.33 10.50 0.81
C ALA A 221 -15.84 11.88 1.21
N GLU A 222 -14.53 12.02 1.39
CA GLU A 222 -13.93 13.28 1.85
C GLU A 222 -14.02 14.40 0.81
N LYS A 223 -13.83 14.10 -0.48
CA LYS A 223 -13.63 15.15 -1.50
C LYS A 223 -14.89 15.53 -2.27
N PHE A 224 -15.87 14.64 -2.41
CA PHE A 224 -16.99 14.87 -3.33
C PHE A 224 -18.37 14.80 -2.67
N THR A 225 -18.51 14.08 -1.55
CA THR A 225 -19.85 13.77 -1.02
C THR A 225 -20.05 14.25 0.42
N TRP A 226 -19.16 13.90 1.35
CA TRP A 226 -19.28 14.25 2.78
C TRP A 226 -18.52 15.51 3.15
N PHE A 227 -17.51 15.88 2.36
CA PHE A 227 -16.65 17.04 2.64
C PHE A 227 -15.96 16.98 4.02
N ARG A 228 -15.82 15.76 4.54
CA ARG A 228 -15.07 15.44 5.76
C ARG A 228 -14.50 14.04 5.67
N LYS A 229 -13.47 13.79 6.47
CA LYS A 229 -12.90 12.45 6.59
C LYS A 229 -13.96 11.49 7.17
N PRO A 230 -14.23 10.34 6.52
CA PRO A 230 -15.10 9.32 7.08
C PRO A 230 -14.42 8.62 8.26
N LEU A 231 -15.21 8.21 9.25
CA LEU A 231 -14.75 7.25 10.26
C LEU A 231 -14.77 5.83 9.67
N PRO A 232 -13.85 4.94 10.08
CA PRO A 232 -13.77 3.58 9.54
C PRO A 232 -15.11 2.83 9.57
N GLU A 233 -15.84 2.91 10.69
CA GLU A 233 -17.13 2.24 10.89
C GLU A 233 -18.26 2.81 10.03
N GLU A 234 -18.07 3.97 9.38
CA GLU A 234 -19.05 4.54 8.46
C GLU A 234 -18.86 4.03 7.02
N LEU A 235 -17.75 3.35 6.75
CA LEU A 235 -17.44 2.81 5.43
C LEU A 235 -17.92 1.35 5.30
N PRO A 236 -18.20 0.90 4.06
CA PRO A 236 -18.42 -0.50 3.78
C PRO A 236 -17.23 -1.35 4.24
N HIS A 237 -17.50 -2.53 4.79
CA HIS A 237 -16.42 -3.41 5.24
C HIS A 237 -15.65 -4.01 4.05
N ILE A 238 -16.30 -4.24 2.91
CA ILE A 238 -15.64 -4.56 1.63
C ILE A 238 -15.49 -3.28 0.81
N GLY A 239 -14.30 -3.05 0.26
CA GLY A 239 -14.07 -1.87 -0.58
C GLY A 239 -12.63 -1.37 -0.60
N THR A 240 -11.71 -2.07 0.07
CA THR A 240 -10.30 -1.84 -0.19
C THR A 240 -9.95 -2.32 -1.61
N PRO A 241 -9.01 -1.66 -2.32
CA PRO A 241 -8.60 -2.13 -3.64
C PRO A 241 -8.11 -3.59 -3.66
N SER A 242 -7.52 -4.10 -2.57
CA SER A 242 -7.09 -5.49 -2.47
C SER A 242 -8.26 -6.48 -2.42
N ASP A 243 -9.31 -6.20 -1.63
CA ASP A 243 -10.50 -7.06 -1.59
C ASP A 243 -11.22 -7.10 -2.95
N ILE A 244 -11.36 -5.93 -3.60
CA ILE A 244 -11.98 -5.84 -4.92
C ILE A 244 -11.12 -6.60 -5.96
N ALA A 245 -9.80 -6.42 -5.92
CA ALA A 245 -8.87 -7.16 -6.77
C ALA A 245 -9.00 -8.68 -6.57
N TRP A 246 -9.13 -9.14 -5.32
CA TRP A 246 -9.32 -10.55 -4.99
C TRP A 246 -10.63 -11.11 -5.57
N ALA A 247 -11.73 -10.38 -5.40
CA ALA A 247 -13.02 -10.77 -5.95
C ALA A 247 -12.97 -10.94 -7.48
N VAL A 248 -12.39 -9.97 -8.20
CA VAL A 248 -12.30 -10.04 -9.66
C VAL A 248 -11.29 -11.09 -10.15
N TRP A 249 -10.21 -11.34 -9.40
CA TRP A 249 -9.28 -12.43 -9.68
C TRP A 249 -9.98 -13.80 -9.67
N ASN A 250 -10.79 -14.05 -8.63
CA ASN A 250 -11.58 -15.28 -8.52
C ASN A 250 -12.59 -15.44 -9.67
N ARG A 251 -13.17 -14.34 -10.14
CA ARG A 251 -14.15 -14.36 -11.25
C ARG A 251 -13.55 -14.59 -12.62
N ALA A 252 -12.30 -14.19 -12.83
CA ALA A 252 -11.71 -14.23 -14.16
C ALA A 252 -11.53 -15.66 -14.70
N GLY A 253 -11.56 -16.66 -13.80
CA GLY A 253 -11.51 -18.07 -14.15
C GLY A 253 -10.09 -18.56 -14.37
N ALA A 254 -9.13 -18.10 -13.55
CA ALA A 254 -7.81 -18.70 -13.52
C ALA A 254 -7.92 -20.20 -13.18
N SER A 255 -7.17 -21.05 -13.87
CA SER A 255 -7.17 -22.50 -13.61
C SER A 255 -6.64 -22.84 -12.22
N ASN A 256 -5.81 -21.95 -11.65
CA ASN A 256 -5.31 -22.03 -10.30
C ASN A 256 -5.25 -20.62 -9.70
N ILE A 257 -6.02 -20.37 -8.64
CA ILE A 257 -6.07 -19.08 -7.93
C ILE A 257 -4.70 -18.70 -7.37
N ALA A 258 -3.84 -19.67 -7.05
CA ALA A 258 -2.49 -19.41 -6.57
C ALA A 258 -1.50 -19.00 -7.67
N ASP A 259 -1.88 -19.07 -8.96
CA ASP A 259 -1.02 -18.75 -10.11
C ASP A 259 -1.04 -17.25 -10.50
N VAL A 260 -1.25 -16.37 -9.52
CA VAL A 260 -1.06 -14.93 -9.70
C VAL A 260 0.45 -14.63 -9.79
N LYS A 261 0.88 -14.04 -10.92
CA LYS A 261 2.29 -13.79 -11.25
C LYS A 261 2.62 -12.31 -11.25
N TYR A 262 1.67 -11.48 -11.65
CA TYR A 262 1.89 -10.07 -11.91
C TYR A 262 0.73 -9.23 -11.39
N LEU A 263 1.06 -8.09 -10.80
CA LEU A 263 0.11 -7.07 -10.39
C LEU A 263 0.54 -5.76 -11.07
N LEU A 264 -0.26 -5.26 -12.00
CA LEU A 264 0.07 -4.08 -12.82
C LEU A 264 -0.76 -2.88 -12.36
N VAL A 265 -0.15 -1.69 -12.38
CA VAL A 265 -0.86 -0.42 -12.18
C VAL A 265 -0.62 0.44 -13.41
N THR A 266 -1.70 0.91 -14.04
CA THR A 266 -1.62 1.73 -15.26
C THR A 266 -1.86 3.21 -14.98
N GLN A 267 -1.32 4.07 -15.84
CA GLN A 267 -1.62 5.50 -15.91
C GLN A 267 -1.63 6.20 -14.55
N ILE A 268 -0.54 6.12 -13.79
CA ILE A 268 -0.50 6.60 -12.40
C ILE A 268 -0.62 8.13 -12.36
N MET A 269 -1.82 8.63 -12.04
CA MET A 269 -2.13 10.07 -11.94
C MET A 269 -1.81 10.66 -10.56
N ASN A 270 -1.79 9.82 -9.51
CA ASN A 270 -1.63 10.26 -8.13
C ASN A 270 -0.28 10.99 -7.94
N PRO A 271 -0.27 12.31 -7.62
CA PRO A 271 0.97 13.09 -7.60
C PRO A 271 1.95 12.59 -6.55
N THR A 272 1.45 12.20 -5.37
CA THR A 272 2.28 11.64 -4.29
C THR A 272 3.00 10.36 -4.72
N SER A 273 2.32 9.49 -5.46
CA SER A 273 2.91 8.25 -5.96
C SER A 273 3.91 8.50 -7.09
N ARG A 274 3.63 9.45 -7.99
CA ARG A 274 4.60 9.86 -9.03
C ARG A 274 5.88 10.45 -8.43
N ASP A 275 5.75 11.27 -7.39
CA ASP A 275 6.91 11.82 -6.69
C ASP A 275 7.73 10.72 -6.00
N MET A 276 7.07 9.68 -5.45
CA MET A 276 7.76 8.51 -4.90
C MET A 276 8.51 7.72 -5.98
N ILE A 277 7.89 7.50 -7.14
CA ILE A 277 8.54 6.82 -8.27
C ILE A 277 9.76 7.61 -8.74
N ARG A 278 9.63 8.93 -8.93
CA ARG A 278 10.75 9.79 -9.33
C ARG A 278 11.88 9.77 -8.31
N THR A 279 11.54 9.85 -7.02
CA THR A 279 12.53 9.78 -5.93
C THR A 279 13.23 8.41 -5.94
N ALA A 280 12.48 7.31 -6.10
CA ALA A 280 13.05 5.96 -6.20
C ALA A 280 14.00 5.83 -7.39
N LEU A 281 13.63 6.30 -8.58
CA LEU A 281 14.51 6.31 -9.77
C LEU A 281 15.81 7.11 -9.54
N GLY A 282 15.73 8.17 -8.74
CA GLY A 282 16.89 8.95 -8.30
C GLY A 282 17.85 8.21 -7.36
N THR A 283 17.38 7.15 -6.68
CA THR A 283 18.23 6.32 -5.81
C THR A 283 19.08 5.29 -6.55
N LEU A 284 18.77 5.04 -7.83
CA LEU A 284 19.52 4.10 -8.66
C LEU A 284 20.91 4.66 -9.03
N GLN A 285 21.82 3.76 -9.37
CA GLN A 285 23.20 4.10 -9.74
C GLN A 285 23.53 3.46 -11.11
N PRO A 286 23.56 4.26 -12.21
CA PRO A 286 23.26 5.69 -12.26
C PRO A 286 21.76 5.99 -12.07
N PRO A 287 21.39 7.22 -11.65
CA PRO A 287 19.99 7.64 -11.57
C PRO A 287 19.27 7.46 -12.90
N GLN A 288 18.02 7.01 -12.85
CA GLN A 288 17.22 6.74 -14.04
C GLN A 288 16.17 7.81 -14.28
N SER A 289 15.70 7.92 -15.53
CA SER A 289 14.67 8.88 -15.92
C SER A 289 13.27 8.27 -15.82
N GLU A 290 12.30 9.07 -15.36
CA GLU A 290 10.87 8.71 -15.39
C GLU A 290 10.30 8.54 -16.81
N THR A 291 11.06 8.98 -17.83
CA THR A 291 10.64 8.90 -19.24
C THR A 291 11.03 7.59 -19.92
N GLN A 292 11.78 6.72 -19.22
CA GLN A 292 12.27 5.46 -19.76
C GLN A 292 11.10 4.56 -20.17
N VAL A 293 11.09 4.20 -21.44
CA VAL A 293 10.11 3.24 -21.98
C VAL A 293 10.45 1.82 -21.54
N TRP A 294 9.54 0.87 -21.74
CA TRP A 294 9.81 -0.55 -21.50
C TRP A 294 11.20 -0.98 -22.02
N PRO A 295 12.04 -1.69 -21.24
CA PRO A 295 11.72 -2.35 -19.97
C PRO A 295 11.75 -1.46 -18.72
N GLY A 296 12.11 -0.18 -18.81
CA GLY A 296 12.15 0.70 -17.65
C GLY A 296 13.22 0.31 -16.61
N SER A 297 12.89 0.49 -15.32
CA SER A 297 13.80 0.30 -14.19
C SER A 297 13.23 -0.66 -13.15
N ASP A 298 14.05 -1.62 -12.71
CA ASP A 298 13.69 -2.62 -11.70
C ASP A 298 14.12 -2.17 -10.29
N PHE A 299 13.28 -2.49 -9.31
CA PHE A 299 13.55 -2.32 -7.88
C PHE A 299 13.17 -3.59 -7.12
N THR A 300 14.12 -4.14 -6.39
CA THR A 300 13.91 -5.23 -5.44
C THR A 300 13.45 -4.68 -4.08
N MET A 301 12.77 -5.50 -3.27
CA MET A 301 12.19 -5.08 -1.98
C MET A 301 13.22 -4.88 -0.85
N ASP A 302 14.50 -5.20 -1.08
CA ASP A 302 15.62 -4.85 -0.20
C ASP A 302 16.06 -3.38 -0.36
N THR A 303 15.81 -2.77 -1.52
CA THR A 303 16.11 -1.36 -1.77
C THR A 303 15.11 -0.43 -1.08
N VAL A 304 15.55 0.80 -0.75
CA VAL A 304 14.64 1.83 -0.21
C VAL A 304 13.62 2.25 -1.29
N GLY A 305 14.03 2.33 -2.56
CA GLY A 305 13.15 2.67 -3.68
C GLY A 305 12.03 1.65 -3.90
N GLY A 306 12.35 0.35 -3.91
CA GLY A 306 11.36 -0.72 -4.05
C GLY A 306 10.34 -0.71 -2.92
N ARG A 307 10.81 -0.55 -1.67
CA ARG A 307 9.92 -0.42 -0.51
C ARG A 307 9.07 0.85 -0.55
N ALA A 308 9.64 1.99 -0.95
CA ALA A 308 8.88 3.23 -1.07
C ALA A 308 7.75 3.11 -2.11
N ILE A 309 7.99 2.42 -3.23
CA ILE A 309 6.97 2.14 -4.23
C ILE A 309 5.91 1.18 -3.67
N LEU A 310 6.31 0.08 -3.01
CA LEU A 310 5.36 -0.87 -2.39
C LEU A 310 4.49 -0.20 -1.33
N GLY A 311 5.06 0.67 -0.49
CA GLY A 311 4.34 1.43 0.53
C GLY A 311 3.68 2.71 0.03
N SER A 312 3.68 2.97 -1.28
CA SER A 312 2.99 4.12 -1.87
C SER A 312 1.46 3.92 -1.90
N PRO A 313 0.65 4.99 -2.00
CA PRO A 313 -0.82 4.87 -2.10
C PRO A 313 -1.31 3.90 -3.19
N ILE A 314 -0.59 3.79 -4.30
CA ILE A 314 -0.92 2.90 -5.43
C ILE A 314 -0.21 1.55 -5.39
N GLY A 315 0.74 1.36 -4.48
CA GLY A 315 1.47 0.10 -4.30
C GLY A 315 0.84 -0.80 -3.24
N ARG A 316 0.36 -0.25 -2.12
CA ARG A 316 -0.02 -1.04 -0.93
C ARG A 316 -1.04 -2.15 -1.19
N TRP A 317 -1.95 -1.95 -2.13
CA TRP A 317 -2.98 -2.95 -2.46
C TRP A 317 -2.37 -4.27 -2.90
N VAL A 318 -1.21 -4.27 -3.57
CA VAL A 318 -0.52 -5.51 -3.98
C VAL A 318 -0.04 -6.29 -2.77
N GLY A 319 0.44 -5.58 -1.75
CA GLY A 319 0.90 -6.16 -0.50
C GLY A 319 -0.25 -6.79 0.28
N TYR A 320 -1.35 -6.05 0.42
CA TYR A 320 -2.56 -6.54 1.08
C TYR A 320 -3.20 -7.70 0.33
N PHE A 321 -3.27 -7.66 -1.00
CA PHE A 321 -3.77 -8.77 -1.82
C PHE A 321 -3.03 -10.09 -1.55
N LEU A 322 -1.70 -10.07 -1.41
CA LEU A 322 -0.95 -11.29 -1.10
C LEU A 322 -1.00 -11.66 0.38
N LEU A 323 -0.94 -10.67 1.27
CA LEU A 323 -0.97 -10.85 2.72
C LEU A 323 -2.29 -11.43 3.21
N GLN A 324 -3.42 -10.92 2.72
CA GLN A 324 -4.75 -11.23 3.23
C GLN A 324 -5.34 -12.53 2.67
N HIS A 325 -4.70 -13.14 1.67
CA HIS A 325 -5.18 -14.36 1.01
C HIS A 325 -4.13 -15.47 0.98
N LYS A 326 -3.20 -15.47 1.93
CA LYS A 326 -2.12 -16.49 2.06
C LYS A 326 -2.66 -17.92 1.99
N LYS A 327 -3.79 -18.18 2.64
CA LYS A 327 -4.38 -19.53 2.68
C LYS A 327 -4.77 -20.00 1.27
N GLN A 328 -5.45 -19.14 0.51
CA GLN A 328 -5.91 -19.43 -0.85
C GLN A 328 -4.76 -19.45 -1.85
N LEU A 329 -3.71 -18.68 -1.62
CA LEU A 329 -2.49 -18.65 -2.42
C LEU A 329 -1.52 -19.80 -2.14
N GLY A 330 -1.87 -20.70 -1.21
CA GLY A 330 -1.08 -21.88 -0.84
C GLY A 330 0.18 -21.56 -0.02
N GLY A 331 0.22 -20.39 0.62
CA GLY A 331 1.33 -19.98 1.49
C GLY A 331 1.67 -18.49 1.40
N ASN A 332 2.86 -18.16 1.90
CA ASN A 332 3.36 -16.79 1.98
C ASN A 332 3.89 -16.32 0.61
N ARG A 333 3.01 -15.78 -0.23
CA ARG A 333 3.43 -15.09 -1.47
C ARG A 333 3.93 -13.69 -1.15
N PHE A 334 4.91 -13.22 -1.92
CA PHE A 334 5.49 -11.90 -1.75
C PHE A 334 5.93 -11.32 -3.09
N ILE A 335 6.21 -10.02 -3.11
CA ILE A 335 6.72 -9.33 -4.30
C ILE A 335 8.24 -9.49 -4.36
N SER A 336 8.75 -10.07 -5.44
CA SER A 336 10.20 -10.19 -5.67
C SER A 336 10.81 -8.87 -6.14
N LYS A 337 10.13 -8.20 -7.08
CA LYS A 337 10.53 -6.89 -7.60
C LYS A 337 9.35 -6.09 -8.13
N VAL A 338 9.56 -4.79 -8.30
CA VAL A 338 8.68 -3.90 -9.05
C VAL A 338 9.46 -3.25 -10.20
N ARG A 339 8.83 -3.18 -11.37
CA ARG A 339 9.36 -2.52 -12.57
C ARG A 339 8.57 -1.23 -12.83
N ALA A 340 9.27 -0.10 -12.86
CA ALA A 340 8.69 1.18 -13.25
C ALA A 340 9.06 1.53 -14.69
N PHE A 341 8.08 1.88 -15.50
CA PHE A 341 8.28 2.20 -16.91
C PHE A 341 7.20 3.16 -17.41
N ARG A 342 7.44 3.74 -18.58
CA ARG A 342 6.46 4.54 -19.32
C ARG A 342 6.08 3.80 -20.63
N PRO A 343 4.81 3.75 -21.03
CA PRO A 343 4.46 3.32 -22.39
C PRO A 343 5.04 4.29 -23.43
N SER A 344 5.31 3.81 -24.65
CA SER A 344 5.86 4.66 -25.71
C SER A 344 4.92 5.81 -26.08
N THR A 345 3.62 5.55 -26.04
CA THR A 345 2.53 6.47 -26.45
C THR A 345 1.92 7.28 -25.31
N ALA A 346 2.26 7.01 -24.05
CA ALA A 346 1.65 7.65 -22.89
C ALA A 346 2.64 8.52 -22.10
N SER A 347 2.13 9.51 -21.36
CA SER A 347 2.94 10.43 -20.54
C SER A 347 3.05 10.02 -19.07
N LEU A 348 2.23 9.08 -18.61
CA LEU A 348 2.16 8.67 -17.21
C LEU A 348 2.92 7.36 -16.97
N PRO A 349 3.54 7.17 -15.80
CA PRO A 349 4.26 5.95 -15.46
C PRO A 349 3.30 4.81 -15.11
N TYR A 350 3.79 3.59 -15.32
CA TYR A 350 3.16 2.32 -15.03
C TYR A 350 4.09 1.53 -14.10
N LEU A 351 3.52 0.61 -13.32
CA LEU A 351 4.27 -0.30 -12.45
C LEU A 351 3.82 -1.74 -12.68
N VAL A 352 4.75 -2.66 -12.88
CA VAL A 352 4.48 -4.11 -12.78
C VAL A 352 5.19 -4.65 -11.55
N PHE A 353 4.42 -5.18 -10.60
CA PHE A 353 4.91 -5.94 -9.46
C PHE A 353 4.95 -7.42 -9.83
N TYR A 354 6.06 -8.08 -9.50
CA TYR A 354 6.30 -9.49 -9.78
C TYR A 354 6.09 -10.29 -8.50
N VAL A 355 5.17 -11.24 -8.52
CA VAL A 355 4.96 -12.20 -7.43
C VAL A 355 6.02 -13.28 -7.54
N ASP A 356 6.68 -13.62 -6.43
CA ASP A 356 7.64 -14.72 -6.44
C ASP A 356 6.92 -16.06 -6.67
N PRO A 357 7.37 -16.87 -7.65
CA PRO A 357 6.75 -18.17 -7.94
C PRO A 357 6.91 -19.16 -6.76
N THR A 358 7.90 -18.94 -5.90
CA THR A 358 8.17 -19.78 -4.73
C THR A 358 7.58 -19.10 -3.49
N PRO A 359 6.71 -19.78 -2.72
CA PRO A 359 6.27 -19.22 -1.45
C PRO A 359 7.48 -19.01 -0.53
N ALA A 360 7.41 -17.99 0.31
CA ALA A 360 8.43 -17.73 1.31
C ALA A 360 8.62 -18.97 2.21
N GLY A 361 9.85 -19.47 2.32
CA GLY A 361 10.17 -20.66 3.08
C GLY A 361 10.01 -20.45 4.61
N PRO A 362 10.02 -21.51 5.41
CA PRO A 362 9.86 -21.41 6.88
C PRO A 362 10.89 -20.47 7.54
N GLY A 363 12.09 -20.33 6.96
CA GLY A 363 13.18 -19.49 7.48
C GLY A 363 13.13 -18.01 7.08
N SER A 364 12.31 -17.60 6.11
CA SER A 364 12.23 -16.18 5.71
C SER A 364 11.49 -15.31 6.73
N ALA A 365 10.76 -15.93 7.67
CA ALA A 365 10.12 -15.24 8.77
C ALA A 365 11.11 -14.82 9.87
N ALA A 366 12.18 -15.60 10.09
CA ALA A 366 13.05 -15.44 11.26
C ALA A 366 13.99 -14.23 11.22
N GLU A 367 14.26 -13.68 10.03
CA GLU A 367 15.25 -12.61 9.87
C GLU A 367 14.68 -11.20 10.11
N VAL A 368 13.35 -11.05 10.12
CA VAL A 368 12.67 -9.73 10.13
C VAL A 368 11.94 -9.43 11.44
N VAL A 369 11.94 -10.39 12.36
CA VAL A 369 11.32 -10.24 13.67
C VAL A 369 12.30 -9.50 14.60
N PRO A 370 11.96 -8.31 15.14
CA PRO A 370 12.75 -7.71 16.22
C PRO A 370 13.00 -8.76 17.29
N SER A 371 14.22 -8.85 17.83
CA SER A 371 14.63 -9.91 18.76
C SER A 371 13.63 -10.20 19.90
N GLU A 372 12.85 -9.21 20.31
CA GLU A 372 11.77 -9.30 21.30
C GLU A 372 10.58 -10.19 20.89
N LEU A 373 10.28 -10.33 19.60
CA LEU A 373 9.18 -11.16 19.08
C LEU A 373 9.64 -12.58 18.71
N ALA A 374 10.93 -12.78 18.42
CA ALA A 374 11.52 -14.12 18.20
C ALA A 374 11.52 -14.94 19.51
N GLU A 375 11.69 -14.27 20.66
CA GLU A 375 11.51 -14.88 21.99
C GLU A 375 10.04 -15.32 22.23
N LEU A 376 9.05 -14.64 21.63
CA LEU A 376 7.63 -14.99 21.75
C LEU A 376 7.27 -16.28 20.99
N GLU A 377 7.85 -16.49 19.81
CA GLU A 377 7.64 -17.72 19.02
C GLU A 377 8.22 -18.95 19.74
N GLY A 378 9.42 -18.82 20.32
CA GLY A 378 10.01 -19.85 21.18
C GLY A 378 9.27 -20.09 22.50
N THR A 379 8.45 -19.13 22.94
CA THR A 379 7.60 -19.28 24.14
C THR A 379 6.26 -19.94 23.79
N LEU A 380 5.68 -19.66 22.61
CA LEU A 380 4.43 -20.28 22.14
C LEU A 380 4.58 -21.76 21.83
N GLU A 381 5.72 -22.20 21.27
CA GLU A 381 6.00 -23.63 21.09
C GLU A 381 6.12 -24.39 22.43
N ARG A 382 6.41 -23.71 23.55
CA ARG A 382 6.48 -24.31 24.89
C ARG A 382 5.16 -24.28 25.67
N ILE A 383 4.17 -23.50 25.24
CA ILE A 383 2.87 -23.40 25.93
C ILE A 383 1.92 -24.56 25.55
N GLY A 384 2.33 -25.44 24.63
CA GLY A 384 1.61 -26.69 24.31
C GLY A 384 1.68 -27.78 25.40
N GLU A 385 2.52 -27.62 26.43
CA GLU A 385 2.53 -28.51 27.60
C GLU A 385 2.02 -27.78 28.84
N SER A 386 0.94 -28.31 29.40
CA SER A 386 0.31 -27.83 30.63
C SER A 386 1.28 -27.91 31.81
N ASP A 387 1.63 -26.78 32.42
CA ASP A 387 1.23 -26.48 33.80
C ASP A 387 1.58 -25.02 34.15
N GLY A 388 0.62 -24.29 34.72
CA GLY A 388 0.80 -22.90 35.06
C GLY A 388 1.72 -22.73 36.28
N THR A 389 2.86 -22.06 36.14
CA THR A 389 3.41 -21.08 37.11
C THR A 389 4.77 -20.49 36.70
N LYS A 390 4.85 -19.15 36.72
CA LYS A 390 6.00 -18.31 37.15
C LYS A 390 7.39 -18.71 36.64
N SER A 391 7.95 -17.98 35.67
CA SER A 391 9.40 -18.01 35.44
C SER A 391 10.10 -17.35 36.65
N SER A 392 10.67 -18.18 37.52
CA SER A 392 11.57 -17.75 38.58
C SER A 392 12.98 -18.17 38.19
N HIS A 393 13.88 -17.20 38.08
CA HIS A 393 15.29 -17.48 37.78
C HIS A 393 16.09 -17.37 39.07
N VAL A 394 16.90 -18.39 39.38
CA VAL A 394 17.88 -18.34 40.46
C VAL A 394 19.00 -17.42 40.00
N ALA A 395 19.12 -16.24 40.61
CA ALA A 395 20.11 -15.25 40.22
C ALA A 395 21.50 -15.58 40.79
N LYS A 396 21.55 -16.14 42.01
CA LYS A 396 22.79 -16.59 42.66
C LYS A 396 22.50 -17.73 43.64
N ARG A 397 23.51 -18.59 43.80
CA ARG A 397 23.56 -19.64 44.82
C ARG A 397 24.82 -19.46 45.66
N SER A 398 24.71 -19.63 46.97
CA SER A 398 25.88 -19.64 47.86
C SER A 398 26.75 -20.87 47.57
N VAL A 399 28.04 -20.78 47.89
CA VAL A 399 29.03 -21.85 47.62
C VAL A 399 28.68 -23.15 48.35
N ASP A 400 28.02 -23.07 49.50
CA ASP A 400 27.54 -24.21 50.27
C ASP A 400 26.15 -24.74 49.83
N GLY A 401 25.53 -24.11 48.83
CA GLY A 401 24.25 -24.51 48.25
C GLY A 401 23.01 -24.25 49.11
N LYS A 402 23.18 -23.77 50.35
CA LYS A 402 22.11 -23.61 51.34
C LYS A 402 21.28 -22.35 51.18
N HIS A 403 21.79 -21.35 50.46
CA HIS A 403 21.08 -20.10 50.20
C HIS A 403 20.94 -19.83 48.71
N LEU A 404 19.72 -19.46 48.31
CA LEU A 404 19.33 -19.19 46.93
C LEU A 404 18.68 -17.81 46.88
N VAL A 405 19.17 -16.95 45.98
CA VAL A 405 18.51 -15.67 45.67
C VAL A 405 17.71 -15.87 44.38
N ARG A 406 16.39 -15.70 44.46
CA ARG A 406 15.49 -15.80 43.31
C ARG A 406 15.14 -14.40 42.82
N LYS A 407 15.30 -14.17 41.52
CA LYS A 407 14.85 -12.95 40.85
C LYS A 407 13.46 -13.20 40.29
N HIS A 408 12.53 -12.36 40.70
CA HIS A 408 11.19 -12.27 40.11
C HIS A 408 11.16 -11.03 39.23
N ILE A 409 10.81 -11.19 37.96
CA ILE A 409 10.60 -10.06 37.04
C ILE A 409 9.10 -9.83 37.01
N PHE A 410 8.69 -8.66 37.48
CA PHE A 410 7.32 -8.17 37.35
C PHE A 410 7.33 -7.11 36.24
N TYR A 411 6.50 -7.29 35.22
CA TYR A 411 6.29 -6.28 34.20
C TYR A 411 5.12 -5.40 34.66
N THR A 412 5.41 -4.13 34.93
CA THR A 412 4.39 -3.10 35.17
C THR A 412 4.41 -2.16 33.98
N VAL A 413 3.31 -2.09 33.22
CA VAL A 413 3.15 -1.14 32.12
C VAL A 413 2.60 0.16 32.70
N THR A 414 3.41 1.22 32.70
CA THR A 414 2.96 2.58 33.00
C THR A 414 2.55 3.29 31.71
N TRP A 415 1.28 3.67 31.64
CA TRP A 415 0.72 4.45 30.55
C TRP A 415 1.20 5.91 30.61
N THR A 416 1.75 6.41 29.51
CA THR A 416 1.87 7.84 29.24
C THR A 416 1.00 8.16 28.04
N THR A 417 -0.10 8.88 28.28
CA THR A 417 -0.97 9.40 27.24
C THR A 417 -0.20 10.45 26.43
N LYS A 418 0.13 10.13 25.17
CA LYS A 418 0.51 11.12 24.17
C LYS A 418 -0.72 11.48 23.33
N SER A 419 -0.82 12.77 23.03
CA SER A 419 -1.93 13.48 22.39
C SER A 419 -2.27 13.02 20.97
N GLU A 420 -3.56 13.16 20.63
CA GLU A 420 -4.30 12.64 19.47
C GLU A 420 -4.06 13.36 18.11
N GLU A 421 -2.82 13.66 17.70
CA GLU A 421 -2.60 14.39 16.43
C GLU A 421 -2.03 13.59 15.24
N ASP A 422 -1.66 12.31 15.37
CA ASP A 422 -0.96 11.57 14.30
C ASP A 422 -1.70 10.37 13.69
N VAL A 423 -3.03 10.33 13.81
CA VAL A 423 -3.84 9.20 13.33
C VAL A 423 -4.24 9.40 11.85
N MET A 424 -3.34 9.06 10.92
CA MET A 424 -3.72 8.72 9.54
C MET A 424 -4.43 7.35 9.49
N ASN A 425 -5.61 7.28 10.12
CA ASN A 425 -6.60 6.24 9.89
C ASN A 425 -7.17 6.41 8.48
N PHE A 426 -6.78 5.53 7.56
CA PHE A 426 -7.59 5.22 6.39
C PHE A 426 -8.33 3.93 6.71
N GLY A 427 -9.65 3.95 6.54
CA GLY A 427 -10.54 2.87 6.94
C GLY A 427 -10.09 1.51 6.41
N PHE A 428 -9.89 0.60 7.37
CA PHE A 428 -10.31 -0.78 7.27
C PHE A 428 -11.68 -0.91 7.93
#